data_AF-A0A8T7KBL8-F1
#
_entry.id   AF-A0A8T7KBL8-F1
#
_cell.length_a   1.000
_cell.length_b   1.000
_cell.length_c   1.000
_cell.angle_alpha   90.00
_cell.angle_beta   90.00
_cell.angle_gamma   90.00
#
_symmetry.space_group_name_H-M   'P 1'
#
loop_
_entity.id
_entity.type
_entity.pdbx_description
1 polymer ?
#
loop_
_entity_poly.entity_id
_entity_poly.type
_entity_poly.pdbx_seq_one_letter_code
_entity_poly.pdbx_strand_id
1 'polypeptide(L)' 'RIGKLRVGEINLVVAVASAHRREGFAACRYIIDQFKRRLPTKKVETYQDGSVKVGEAVQDTQE' A
#
# COMPACT_ATOMS: atom_id res chain seq x y z
N ARG A 1 1.67 8.78 2.63
CA ARG A 1 0.89 9.97 3.09
C ARG A 1 -0.22 9.51 4.03
N ILE A 2 -0.86 10.43 4.77
CA ILE A 2 -2.01 10.13 5.65
C ILE A 2 -3.21 11.03 5.31
N GLY A 3 -4.41 10.62 5.72
CA GLY A 3 -5.65 11.38 5.53
C GLY A 3 -6.50 10.93 4.34
N LYS A 4 -7.47 11.76 3.94
CA LYS A 4 -8.45 11.43 2.90
C LYS A 4 -7.78 11.38 1.52
N LEU A 5 -8.06 10.32 0.78
CA LEU A 5 -7.63 10.08 -0.60
C LEU A 5 -8.87 10.07 -1.49
N ARG A 6 -8.83 10.81 -2.61
CA ARG A 6 -9.85 10.68 -3.66
C ARG A 6 -9.52 9.51 -4.59
N VAL A 7 -10.53 8.98 -5.27
CA VAL A 7 -10.33 7.97 -6.31
C VAL A 7 -9.40 8.52 -7.39
N GLY A 8 -8.38 7.74 -7.76
CA GLY A 8 -7.35 8.13 -8.72
C GLY A 8 -6.12 8.80 -8.12
N GLU A 9 -6.14 9.16 -6.83
CA GLU A 9 -4.95 9.72 -6.16
C GLU A 9 -3.94 8.65 -5.75
N ILE A 10 -2.66 9.03 -5.78
CA ILE A 10 -1.57 8.15 -5.37
C ILE A 10 -1.51 8.03 -3.85
N ASN A 11 -1.58 6.79 -3.37
CA ASN A 11 -1.47 6.47 -1.94
C ASN A 11 -0.01 6.31 -1.49
N LEU A 12 0.77 5.55 -2.28
CA LEU A 12 2.15 5.20 -1.99
C LEU A 12 2.99 5.29 -3.26
N VAL A 13 4.18 5.88 -3.14
CA VAL A 13 5.22 5.89 -4.18
C VAL A 13 6.48 5.27 -3.58
N VAL A 14 7.11 4.38 -4.34
CA VAL A 14 8.42 3.80 -4.02
C VAL A 14 9.32 4.01 -5.22
N ALA A 15 10.50 4.59 -5.00
CA ALA A 15 11.52 4.77 -6.03
C ALA A 15 12.81 4.09 -5.58
N VAL A 16 13.40 3.29 -6.47
CA VAL A 16 14.64 2.54 -6.21
C VAL A 16 15.59 2.76 -7.37
N ALA A 17 16.86 3.02 -7.05
CA ALA A 17 17.96 3.04 -8.01
C ALA A 17 18.89 1.86 -7.75
N SER A 18 19.35 1.21 -8.81
CA SER A 18 20.31 0.11 -8.77
C SER A 18 21.15 0.12 -10.04
N ALA A 19 22.39 -0.36 -9.96
CA ALA A 19 23.27 -0.55 -11.12
C ALA A 19 22.67 -1.48 -12.17
N HIS A 20 21.86 -2.45 -11.72
CA HIS A 20 21.26 -3.46 -12.57
C HIS A 20 19.76 -3.61 -12.25
N ARG A 21 18.96 -3.81 -13.30
CA ARG A 21 17.50 -3.80 -13.22
C ARG A 21 16.94 -4.88 -12.28
N ARG A 22 17.60 -6.03 -12.18
CA ARG A 22 17.11 -7.20 -11.42
C ARG A 22 17.03 -6.87 -9.93
N GLU A 23 18.08 -6.28 -9.40
CA GLU A 23 18.22 -5.86 -8.01
C GLU A 23 17.22 -4.72 -7.71
N GLY A 24 17.02 -3.81 -8.66
CA GLY A 24 16.00 -2.75 -8.54
C GLY A 24 14.58 -3.30 -8.40
N PHE A 25 14.18 -4.25 -9.26
CA PHE A 25 12.86 -4.89 -9.17
C PHE A 25 12.70 -5.71 -7.89
N ALA A 26 13.72 -6.46 -7.48
CA ALA A 26 13.70 -7.24 -6.23
C ALA A 26 13.52 -6.33 -5.01
N ALA A 27 14.24 -5.21 -4.95
CA ALA A 27 14.10 -4.23 -3.88
C ALA A 27 12.73 -3.56 -3.85
N CYS A 28 12.20 -3.13 -5.01
CA CYS A 28 10.83 -2.58 -5.10
C CYS A 28 9.79 -3.56 -4.56
N ARG A 29 9.89 -4.84 -4.94
CA ARG A 29 8.97 -5.88 -4.45
C ARG A 29 9.08 -6.05 -2.94
N TYR A 30 10.31 -6.19 -2.44
CA TYR A 30 10.58 -6.33 -1.02
C TYR A 30 9.99 -5.17 -0.20
N ILE A 31 10.16 -3.92 -0.65
CA ILE A 31 9.65 -2.74 0.05
C ILE A 31 8.12 -2.78 0.17
N ILE A 32 7.41 -3.12 -0.90
CA ILE A 32 5.93 -3.21 -0.87
C ILE A 32 5.47 -4.32 0.06
N ASP A 33 6.12 -5.49 0.01
CA ASP A 33 5.76 -6.62 0.86
C ASP A 33 6.00 -6.28 2.34
N GLN A 34 7.13 -5.64 2.67
CA GLN A 34 7.41 -5.20 4.04
C GLN A 34 6.48 -4.06 4.49
N PHE A 35 6.11 -3.15 3.60
CA PHE A 35 5.16 -2.07 3.90
C PHE A 35 3.82 -2.67 4.33
N LYS A 36 3.28 -3.62 3.55
CA LYS A 36 2.01 -4.28 3.89
C LYS A 36 2.09 -5.10 5.18
N ARG A 37 3.21 -5.79 5.42
CA ARG A 37 3.40 -6.61 6.63
C ARG A 37 3.52 -5.78 7.90
N ARG A 38 4.31 -4.70 7.88
CA ARG A 38 4.63 -3.92 9.09
C ARG A 38 3.65 -2.79 9.36
N LEU A 39 3.01 -2.26 8.32
CA LEU A 39 2.03 -1.19 8.42
C LEU A 39 0.67 -1.73 7.96
N PRO A 40 -0.09 -2.36 8.87
CA PRO A 40 -1.47 -2.74 8.58
C PRO A 40 -2.29 -1.47 8.33
N THR A 41 -2.44 -1.09 7.06
CA THR A 41 -3.22 0.08 6.67
C THR A 41 -4.71 -0.25 6.74
N LYS A 42 -5.41 0.39 7.67
CA LYS A 42 -6.89 0.36 7.72
C LYS A 42 -7.44 1.29 6.63
N LYS A 43 -7.97 0.71 5.55
CA LYS A 43 -8.57 1.49 4.46
C LYS A 43 -10.05 1.71 4.75
N VAL A 44 -10.45 2.96 4.94
CA VAL A 44 -11.87 3.34 5.08
C VAL A 44 -12.35 3.95 3.78
N GLU A 45 -13.39 3.37 3.21
CA GLU A 45 -14.01 3.80 1.96
C GLU A 45 -15.34 4.48 2.29
N THR A 46 -15.53 5.70 1.82
CA THR A 46 -16.78 6.45 1.94
C THR A 46 -17.37 6.62 0.55
N TYR A 47 -18.59 6.15 0.37
CA TYR A 47 -19.30 6.17 -0.90
C TYR A 47 -20.23 7.38 -0.99
N GLN A 48 -20.71 7.69 -2.20
CA GLN A 48 -21.52 8.88 -2.46
C GLN A 48 -22.91 8.81 -1.79
N ASP A 49 -23.40 7.61 -1.51
CA ASP A 49 -24.64 7.35 -0.78
C ASP A 49 -24.49 7.49 0.75
N GLY A 50 -23.29 7.87 1.22
CA GLY A 50 -22.98 8.00 2.65
C GLY A 50 -22.63 6.67 3.34
N SER A 51 -22.64 5.55 2.61
CA SER A 51 -22.20 4.27 3.17
C SER A 51 -20.69 4.29 3.43
N VAL A 52 -20.28 3.64 4.53
CA VAL A 52 -18.88 3.55 4.93
C VAL A 52 -18.50 2.09 5.03
N LYS A 53 -17.51 1.67 4.22
CA LYS A 53 -16.92 0.35 4.29
C LYS A 53 -15.52 0.45 4.90
N VAL A 54 -15.32 -0.27 5.99
CA VAL A 54 -14.00 -0.41 6.60
C VAL A 54 -13.39 -1.69 6.06
N GLY A 55 -12.37 -1.56 5.22
CA GLY A 55 -11.52 -2.68 4.86
C GLY A 55 -10.74 -3.15 6.09
N GLU A 56 -10.78 -4.45 6.36
CA GLU A 56 -9.96 -5.05 7.40
C GLU A 56 -8.48 -4.84 7.09
N ALA A 57 -7.68 -4.70 8.14
CA ALA A 57 -6.24 -4.72 8.00
C ALA A 57 -5.85 -6.11 7.51
N VAL A 58 -5.50 -6.23 6.22
CA VAL A 58 -4.96 -7.47 5.67
C VAL A 58 -3.58 -7.68 6.31
N GLN A 59 -3.54 -8.49 7.36
CA GLN A 59 -2.31 -9.09 7.84
C GLN A 59 -2.02 -10.26 6.91
N ASP A 60 -1.17 -10.05 5.91
CA ASP A 60 -0.59 -11.16 5.15
C ASP A 60 0.33 -11.96 6.10
N THR A 61 -0.26 -12.79 6.95
CA THR A 61 0.41 -13.83 7.73
C THR A 61 0.73 -14.95 6.74
N GLN A 62 1.99 -15.08 6.36
CA GLN A 62 2.46 -16.27 5.66
C GLN A 62 3.28 -17.12 6.63
N GLU A 63 2.95 -18.42 6.66
CA GLU A 63 3.71 -19.51 7.28
C GLU A 63 5.20 -19.48 6.93
#